data_AF-A0A2S9D1V0-F1
#
_entry.id   AF-A0A2S9D1V0-F1
#
_cell.length_a   1.000
_cell.length_b   1.000
_cell.length_c   1.000
_cell.angle_alpha   90.00
_cell.angle_beta   90.00
_cell.angle_gamma   90.00
#
_symmetry.space_group_name_H-M   'P 1'
#
loop_
_entity.id
_entity.type
_entity.pdbx_description
1 polymer ?
#
loop_
_entity_poly.entity_id
_entity_poly.type
_entity_poly.pdbx_seq_one_letter_code
_entity_poly.pdbx_strand_id
1 'polypeptide(L)' 'MLNNNEITMKNLKKLNRQHLKSMNGGDVNNCFENCPAGPYGPGQPRSCADYHALPECCKGRVLVSFECFDPHL' A
#
# COMPACT_ATOMS: atom_id res chain seq x y z
N MET A 1 38.77 15.91 -6.02
CA MET A 1 38.07 15.60 -4.76
C MET A 1 36.72 16.30 -4.82
N LEU A 2 35.63 15.55 -4.98
CA LEU A 2 34.29 16.13 -4.97
C LEU A 2 33.84 16.23 -3.51
N ASN A 3 33.67 17.46 -3.03
CA ASN A 3 33.18 17.75 -1.69
C ASN A 3 31.74 17.27 -1.57
N ASN A 4 31.48 16.48 -0.53
CA ASN A 4 30.17 15.97 -0.20
C ASN A 4 29.24 17.16 0.05
N ASN A 5 28.37 17.46 -0.92
CA ASN A 5 27.30 18.41 -0.75
C ASN A 5 26.43 17.95 0.43
N GLU A 6 26.56 18.69 1.51
CA GLU A 6 25.74 18.69 2.70
C GLU A 6 24.27 18.75 2.28
N ILE A 7 23.61 17.59 2.26
CA ILE A 7 22.15 17.52 2.14
C ILE A 7 21.62 18.03 3.49
N THR A 8 21.50 19.35 3.58
CA THR A 8 20.83 20.03 4.69
C THR A 8 19.40 19.50 4.74
N MET A 9 19.12 18.69 5.75
CA MET A 9 17.80 18.17 6.07
C MET A 9 16.88 19.35 6.37
N LYS A 10 16.21 19.87 5.34
CA LYS A 10 15.27 20.99 5.45
C LYS A 10 14.13 20.58 6.40
N ASN A 11 14.26 20.98 7.67
CA ASN A 11 13.19 20.99 8.67
C ASN A 11 12.49 19.64 8.92
N LEU A 12 13.24 18.56 9.16
CA LEU A 12 12.61 17.36 9.74
C LEU A 12 12.23 17.65 11.19
N LYS A 13 10.95 17.99 11.40
CA LYS A 13 10.37 18.15 12.73
C LYS A 13 10.63 16.89 13.52
N LYS A 14 11.34 17.02 14.65
CA LYS A 14 11.60 15.91 15.57
C LYS A 14 10.26 15.37 16.06
N LEU A 15 9.88 14.19 15.59
CA LEU A 15 8.64 13.51 15.97
C LEU A 15 8.71 13.13 17.45
N ASN A 16 7.79 13.67 18.25
CA ASN A 16 7.61 13.28 19.65
C ASN A 16 6.81 11.96 19.71
N ARG A 17 7.13 11.09 20.67
CA ARG A 17 6.38 9.86 20.97
C ARG A 17 4.89 10.10 21.19
N GLN A 18 4.51 11.24 21.78
CA GLN A 18 3.10 11.63 21.92
C GLN A 18 2.44 11.94 20.57
N HIS A 19 3.19 12.58 19.66
CA HIS A 19 2.72 12.91 18.31
C HIS A 19 2.60 11.66 17.42
N LEU A 20 3.49 10.68 17.60
CA LEU A 20 3.39 9.38 16.94
C LEU A 20 2.14 8.60 17.40
N LYS A 21 1.73 8.73 18.66
CA LYS A 21 0.52 8.09 19.18
C LYS A 21 -0.78 8.69 18.63
N SER A 22 -0.77 9.99 18.33
CA SER A 22 -1.92 10.67 17.72
C SER A 22 -1.97 10.53 16.20
N MET A 23 -0.92 10.00 15.59
CA MET A 23 -0.95 9.63 14.18
C MET A 23 -1.78 8.35 14.05
N ASN A 24 -3.01 8.50 13.60
CA ASN A 24 -3.78 7.38 13.10
C ASN A 24 -3.03 6.85 11.88
N GLY A 25 -2.55 5.60 11.94
CA GLY A 25 -2.07 4.89 10.75
C GLY A 25 -3.16 4.94 9.67
N GLY A 26 -2.74 4.84 8.40
CA GLY A 26 -3.62 5.02 7.23
C GLY A 26 -5.00 4.43 7.50
N ASP A 27 -6.00 5.30 7.48
CA ASP A 27 -7.38 5.05 7.87
C ASP A 27 -7.90 3.75 7.24
N VAL A 28 -7.66 2.64 7.95
CA VAL A 28 -8.21 1.36 7.54
C VAL A 28 -9.64 1.33 8.06
N ASN A 29 -10.46 2.17 7.44
CA ASN A 29 -11.91 2.15 7.46
C ASN A 29 -12.40 0.70 7.55
N ASN A 30 -12.75 0.26 8.75
CA ASN A 30 -13.56 -0.92 9.09
C ASN A 30 -13.38 -2.21 8.28
N CYS A 31 -12.23 -2.43 7.62
CA CYS A 31 -12.00 -3.60 6.78
C CYS A 31 -11.51 -4.76 7.65
N PHE A 32 -12.35 -5.17 8.61
CA PHE A 32 -12.00 -6.11 9.68
C PHE A 32 -12.61 -7.50 9.53
N GLU A 33 -13.43 -7.77 8.51
CA GLU A 33 -14.20 -9.04 8.46
C GLU A 33 -13.74 -10.06 7.41
N ASN A 34 -12.43 -10.12 7.13
CA ASN A 34 -11.79 -11.04 6.18
C ASN A 34 -11.92 -10.60 4.72
N CYS A 35 -10.78 -10.20 4.16
CA CYS A 35 -10.65 -10.09 2.71
C CYS A 35 -10.46 -11.50 2.12
N PRO A 36 -11.06 -11.78 0.96
CA PRO A 36 -10.90 -13.08 0.31
C PRO A 36 -9.42 -13.29 -0.05
N ALA A 37 -8.83 -14.39 0.43
CA ALA A 37 -7.39 -14.64 0.31
C ALA A 37 -6.96 -14.83 -1.15
N GLY A 38 -5.88 -14.17 -1.58
CA GLY A 38 -5.31 -14.35 -2.92
C GLY A 38 -4.57 -15.69 -3.09
N PRO A 39 -3.78 -15.86 -4.17
CA PRO A 39 -3.37 -14.84 -5.13
C PRO A 39 -4.33 -14.64 -6.31
N TYR A 40 -4.27 -13.45 -6.92
CA TYR A 40 -5.07 -13.03 -8.07
C TYR A 40 -4.19 -12.84 -9.31
N GLY A 41 -4.61 -13.33 -10.48
CA GLY A 41 -3.91 -13.13 -11.75
C GLY A 41 -3.99 -14.31 -12.71
N PRO A 42 -3.37 -14.19 -13.90
CA PRO A 42 -3.26 -15.28 -14.86
C PRO A 42 -2.59 -16.51 -14.23
N GLY A 43 -3.20 -17.70 -14.37
CA GLY A 43 -2.69 -18.94 -13.79
C GLY A 43 -2.78 -19.04 -12.26
N GLN A 44 -3.43 -18.08 -11.59
CA GLN A 44 -3.66 -18.11 -10.15
C GLN A 44 -5.06 -18.64 -9.80
N PRO A 45 -5.33 -18.99 -8.53
CA PRO A 45 -6.64 -19.46 -8.09
C PRO A 45 -7.78 -18.45 -8.29
N ARG A 46 -7.46 -17.14 -8.38
CA ARG A 46 -8.43 -16.07 -8.65
C ARG A 46 -7.99 -15.25 -9.86
N SER A 47 -8.95 -14.72 -10.61
CA SER A 47 -8.70 -13.93 -11.82
C SER A 47 -8.38 -12.46 -11.51
N CYS A 48 -7.87 -11.71 -12.49
CA CYS A 48 -7.76 -10.25 -12.36
C CYS A 48 -9.13 -9.56 -12.23
N ALA A 49 -10.18 -10.12 -12.84
CA ALA A 49 -11.54 -9.61 -12.67
C ALA A 49 -12.01 -9.72 -11.21
N ASP A 50 -11.67 -10.82 -10.54
CA ASP A 50 -11.97 -11.01 -9.11
C ASP A 50 -11.23 -10.00 -8.22
N TYR A 51 -10.01 -9.59 -8.61
CA TYR A 51 -9.26 -8.54 -7.91
C TYR A 51 -9.92 -7.17 -8.08
N HIS A 52 -10.33 -6.83 -9.31
CA HIS A 52 -10.96 -5.54 -9.61
C HIS A 52 -12.34 -5.40 -8.96
N ALA A 53 -13.03 -6.52 -8.73
CA ALA A 53 -14.29 -6.59 -8.00
C ALA A 53 -14.14 -6.47 -6.47
N LEU A 54 -12.90 -6.52 -5.93
CA LEU A 54 -12.70 -6.35 -4.49
C LEU A 54 -13.07 -4.93 -4.04
N PRO A 55 -13.61 -4.79 -2.81
CA PRO A 55 -13.65 -3.49 -2.15
C PRO A 55 -12.24 -2.89 -2.10
N GLU A 56 -12.13 -1.57 -2.25
CA GLU A 56 -10.84 -0.85 -2.20
C GLU A 56 -10.05 -1.19 -0.93
N CYS A 57 -10.75 -1.40 0.18
CA CYS A 57 -10.13 -1.77 1.45
C CYS A 57 -9.39 -3.13 1.41
N CYS A 58 -9.81 -4.04 0.54
CA CYS A 58 -9.20 -5.36 0.35
C CYS A 58 -8.13 -5.38 -0.74
N LYS A 59 -8.17 -4.47 -1.72
CA LYS A 59 -7.16 -4.40 -2.79
C LYS A 59 -5.74 -4.19 -2.25
N GLY A 60 -5.59 -3.43 -1.16
CA GLY A 60 -4.32 -3.24 -0.45
C GLY A 60 -3.90 -4.38 0.49
N ARG A 61 -4.68 -5.47 0.58
CA ARG A 61 -4.48 -6.55 1.56
C ARG A 61 -4.29 -7.93 0.92
N VAL A 62 -4.37 -8.04 -0.41
CA VAL A 62 -4.26 -9.30 -1.14
C VAL A 62 -3.04 -9.30 -2.06
N LEU A 63 -2.55 -10.51 -2.37
CA LEU A 63 -1.50 -10.70 -3.38
C LEU A 63 -2.11 -10.71 -4.77
N VAL A 64 -1.59 -9.91 -5.69
CA VAL A 64 -2.08 -9.77 -7.07
C VAL A 64 -0.91 -9.72 -8.05
N SER A 65 -1.06 -10.37 -9.21
CA SER A 65 -0.09 -10.32 -10.31
C SER A 65 -0.02 -8.91 -10.89
N PHE A 66 1.19 -8.47 -11.24
CA PHE A 66 1.39 -7.18 -11.91
C PHE A 66 0.62 -7.09 -13.24
N GLU A 67 0.37 -8.24 -13.88
CA GLU A 67 -0.41 -8.35 -15.13
C GLU A 67 -1.87 -7.91 -14.98
N CYS A 68 -2.39 -7.82 -13.75
CA CYS A 68 -3.73 -7.28 -13.49
C CYS A 68 -3.80 -5.75 -13.56
N PHE A 69 -2.66 -5.07 -13.61
CA PHE A 69 -2.54 -3.64 -13.80
C PHE A 69 -2.09 -3.39 -15.23
N ASP A 70 -3.04 -3.17 -16.13
CA ASP A 70 -2.73 -2.87 -17.52
C ASP A 70 -1.97 -1.53 -17.60
N PRO A 71 -0.73 -1.49 -18.13
CA PRO A 71 0.01 -0.25 -18.32
C PRO A 71 -0.47 0.56 -19.55
N HIS A 72 -1.47 0.09 -20.31
CA HIS A 72 -1.88 0.68 -21.58
C HIS A 72 -3.38 1.04 -21.69
N LEU A 73 -4.11 1.11 -20.57
CA LEU A 73 -5.46 1.68 -20.49
C LEU A 73 -5.45 3.14 -20.02
#